data_AF-A0A7Y5GE95-F1
#
_entry.id   AF-A0A7Y5GE95-F1
#
_cell.length_a   1.000
_cell.length_b   1.000
_cell.length_c   1.000
_cell.angle_alpha   90.00
_cell.angle_beta   90.00
_cell.angle_gamma   90.00
#
_symmetry.space_group_name_H-M   'P 1'
#
loop_
_entity.id
_entity.type
_entity.pdbx_description
1 polymer ?
#
loop_
_entity_poly.entity_id
_entity_poly.type
_entity_poly.pdbx_seq_one_letter_code
_entity_poly.pdbx_strand_id
1 'polypeptide(L)'
;MEHTCKEIFSMLSQYLDAELPESTCEEIRQHIHRCPPCVQFVESLKRSIDLCHKYSSSEVPRPIRQDVRRELLGAYRKMLSARGRASGL
;
A
#
# COMPACT_ATOMS: atom_id res chain seq x y z
N MET A 1 -24.97 18.80 4.85
CA MET A 1 -24.11 18.89 6.05
C MET A 1 -22.69 19.03 5.56
N GLU A 2 -21.87 19.89 6.16
CA GLU A 2 -20.47 20.03 5.75
C GLU A 2 -19.64 18.97 6.46
N HIS A 3 -19.01 18.07 5.70
CA HIS A 3 -18.13 17.07 6.28
C HIS A 3 -16.90 17.71 6.93
N THR A 4 -16.50 17.18 8.08
CA THR A 4 -15.23 17.52 8.71
C THR A 4 -14.08 16.86 7.95
N CYS A 5 -12.87 17.44 8.06
CA CYS A 5 -11.68 16.81 7.45
C CYS A 5 -11.52 15.35 7.91
N LYS A 6 -11.77 15.06 9.20
CA LYS A 6 -11.66 13.71 9.76
C LYS A 6 -12.60 12.70 9.10
N GLU A 7 -13.83 13.11 8.79
CA GLU A 7 -14.78 12.27 8.07
C GLU A 7 -14.31 12.01 6.64
N ILE A 8 -13.80 13.05 5.94
CA ILE A 8 -13.20 12.89 4.61
C ILE A 8 -12.07 11.87 4.64
N PHE A 9 -11.15 11.98 5.60
CA PHE A 9 -10.04 11.04 5.75
C PHE A 9 -10.51 9.60 5.99
N SER A 10 -11.59 9.41 6.76
CA SER A 10 -12.13 8.07 7.02
C SER A 10 -12.72 7.40 5.78
N MET A 11 -13.23 8.19 4.83
CA MET A 11 -13.83 7.72 3.58
C MET A 11 -12.84 7.69 2.41
N LEU A 12 -11.65 8.27 2.57
CA LEU A 12 -10.73 8.52 1.46
C LEU A 12 -10.26 7.24 0.77
N SER A 13 -10.06 6.13 1.48
CA SER A 13 -9.70 4.85 0.83
C SER A 13 -10.80 4.40 -0.12
N GLN A 14 -12.04 4.30 0.37
CA GLN A 14 -13.20 3.90 -0.44
C GLN A 14 -13.42 4.86 -1.61
N TYR A 15 -13.16 6.15 -1.42
CA TYR A 15 -13.20 7.14 -2.49
C TYR A 15 -12.17 6.87 -3.59
N LEU A 16 -10.93 6.53 -3.22
CA LEU A 16 -9.86 6.20 -4.17
C LEU A 16 -10.12 4.88 -4.91
N ASP A 17 -10.74 3.91 -4.21
CA ASP A 17 -11.10 2.60 -4.74
C ASP A 17 -12.42 2.62 -5.54
N ALA A 18 -13.06 3.80 -5.67
CA ALA A 18 -14.35 4.00 -6.35
C ALA A 18 -15.51 3.15 -5.77
N GLU A 19 -15.49 2.91 -4.46
CA GLU A 19 -16.47 2.11 -3.72
C GLU A 19 -17.60 2.95 -3.08
N LEU A 20 -17.59 4.27 -3.28
CA LEU A 20 -18.58 5.19 -2.73
C LEU A 20 -19.68 5.55 -3.75
N PRO A 21 -20.92 5.85 -3.29
CA PRO A 21 -21.94 6.45 -4.14
C PRO A 21 -21.50 7.80 -4.71
N GLU A 22 -21.93 8.12 -5.95
CA GLU A 22 -21.56 9.36 -6.63
C GLU A 22 -21.88 10.63 -5.82
N SER A 23 -23.00 10.63 -5.10
CA SER A 23 -23.38 11.75 -4.22
C SER A 23 -22.33 12.01 -3.13
N THR A 24 -21.77 10.95 -2.54
CA THR A 24 -20.74 11.04 -1.51
C THR A 24 -19.39 11.44 -2.12
N CYS A 25 -19.08 10.95 -3.32
CA CYS A 25 -17.91 11.40 -4.08
C CYS A 25 -17.94 12.90 -4.36
N GLU A 26 -19.10 13.46 -4.73
CA GLU A 26 -19.29 14.89 -4.94
C GLU A 26 -19.07 15.69 -3.65
N GLU A 27 -19.65 15.25 -2.52
CA GLU A 27 -19.48 15.88 -1.21
C GLU A 27 -17.99 15.91 -0.80
N ILE A 28 -17.27 14.81 -1.01
CA ILE A 28 -15.82 14.72 -0.77
C ILE A 28 -15.04 15.70 -1.65
N ARG A 29 -15.33 15.73 -2.96
CA ARG A 29 -14.68 16.66 -3.91
C ARG A 29 -14.90 18.10 -3.49
N GLN A 30 -16.12 18.47 -3.12
CA GLN A 30 -16.44 19.83 -2.68
C GLN A 30 -15.67 20.24 -1.41
N HIS A 31 -15.57 19.34 -0.43
CA HIS A 31 -14.77 19.61 0.78
C HIS A 31 -13.29 19.83 0.43
N ILE A 32 -12.70 18.91 -0.35
CA ILE A 32 -11.29 19.01 -0.75
C ILE A 32 -11.02 20.34 -1.45
N HIS A 33 -11.90 20.78 -2.36
CA HIS A 33 -11.72 22.04 -3.09
C HIS A 33 -11.84 23.30 -2.22
N ARG A 34 -12.62 23.26 -1.15
CA ARG A 34 -12.89 24.43 -0.28
C ARG A 34 -12.03 24.47 0.99
N CYS A 35 -11.35 23.38 1.32
CA CYS A 35 -10.61 23.22 2.57
C CYS A 35 -9.08 23.21 2.33
N PRO A 36 -8.35 24.31 2.61
CA PRO A 36 -6.90 24.40 2.40
C PRO A 36 -6.06 23.22 2.93
N PRO A 37 -6.27 22.68 4.16
CA PRO A 37 -5.51 21.54 4.63
C PRO A 37 -5.78 20.27 3.81
N CYS A 38 -7.02 20.04 3.37
CA CYS A 38 -7.34 18.90 2.51
C CYS A 38 -6.74 19.05 1.11
N VAL A 39 -6.70 20.27 0.54
CA VAL A 39 -5.96 20.53 -0.71
C VAL A 39 -4.50 20.13 -0.55
N GLN A 40 -3.82 20.64 0.48
CA GLN A 40 -2.40 20.35 0.71
C GLN A 40 -2.14 18.85 0.93
N PHE A 41 -3.02 18.18 1.67
CA PHE A 41 -2.93 16.75 1.89
C PHE A 41 -3.07 15.96 0.58
N VAL A 42 -4.11 16.23 -0.22
CA VAL A 42 -4.36 15.52 -1.48
C VAL A 42 -3.21 15.73 -2.46
N GLU A 43 -2.66 16.94 -2.55
CA GLU A 43 -1.46 17.20 -3.35
C GLU A 43 -0.24 16.40 -2.87
N SER A 44 -0.06 16.26 -1.56
CA SER A 44 1.01 15.43 -0.99
C SER A 44 0.79 13.95 -1.26
N LEU A 45 -0.45 13.47 -1.16
CA LEU A 45 -0.83 12.10 -1.45
C LEU A 45 -0.58 11.75 -2.93
N LYS A 46 -0.98 12.63 -3.87
CA LYS A 46 -0.70 12.46 -5.31
C LYS A 46 0.79 12.27 -5.58
N ARG A 47 1.65 13.08 -4.97
CA ARG A 47 3.11 12.94 -5.10
C ARG A 47 3.60 11.58 -4.58
N SER A 48 3.08 11.12 -3.45
CA SER A 48 3.41 9.78 -2.93
C SER A 48 2.97 8.67 -3.89
N ILE A 49 1.76 8.76 -4.45
CA ILE A 49 1.27 7.80 -5.46
C ILE A 49 2.16 7.80 -6.70
N ASP A 50 2.52 8.98 -7.21
CA ASP A 50 3.41 9.12 -8.37
C ASP A 50 4.79 8.51 -8.10
N LEU A 51 5.33 8.70 -6.90
CA LEU A 51 6.60 8.07 -6.49
C LEU A 51 6.46 6.55 -6.44
N CYS A 52 5.36 6.00 -5.90
CA CYS A 52 5.10 4.57 -5.90
C CYS A 52 5.01 4.00 -7.33
N HIS A 53 4.32 4.69 -8.24
CA HIS A 53 4.24 4.27 -9.65
C HIS A 53 5.61 4.33 -10.35
N LYS A 54 6.40 5.37 -10.10
CA LYS A 54 7.78 5.49 -10.64
C LYS A 54 8.73 4.46 -10.03
N TYR A 55 8.48 4.07 -8.79
CA TYR A 55 9.19 3.00 -8.10
C TYR A 55 8.72 1.61 -8.51
N SER A 56 7.86 1.48 -9.54
CA SER A 56 7.67 0.18 -10.19
C SER A 56 9.05 -0.39 -10.54
N SER A 57 9.43 -1.45 -9.81
CA SER A 57 10.69 -2.15 -9.96
C SER A 57 10.79 -2.58 -11.43
N SER A 58 11.45 -1.77 -12.24
CA SER A 58 11.60 -2.01 -13.68
C SER A 58 12.41 -3.27 -13.96
N GLU A 59 12.95 -3.91 -12.93
CA GLU A 59 13.56 -5.20 -13.03
C GLU A 59 12.80 -6.15 -12.13
N VAL A 60 11.95 -6.99 -12.72
CA VAL A 60 11.69 -8.30 -12.12
C VAL A 60 13.07 -8.92 -11.93
N PRO A 61 13.51 -9.23 -10.69
CA PRO A 61 14.83 -9.78 -10.46
C PRO A 61 15.04 -10.96 -11.40
N ARG A 62 16.16 -10.96 -12.12
CA ARG A 62 16.49 -12.06 -13.03
C ARG A 62 16.25 -13.39 -12.29
N PRO A 63 15.62 -14.38 -12.94
CA PRO A 63 15.34 -15.65 -12.29
C PRO A 63 16.61 -16.18 -11.62
N ILE A 64 16.54 -16.41 -10.31
CA ILE A 64 17.66 -16.99 -9.56
C ILE A 64 18.03 -18.32 -10.24
N ARG A 65 19.33 -18.52 -10.50
CA ARG A 65 19.86 -19.77 -11.08
C ARG A 65 19.35 -20.96 -10.26
N GLN A 66 18.96 -22.04 -10.94
CA GLN A 66 18.29 -23.17 -10.28
C GLN A 66 19.16 -23.86 -9.21
N ASP A 67 20.49 -23.86 -9.38
CA ASP A 67 21.44 -24.38 -8.41
C ASP A 67 21.42 -23.56 -7.11
N VAL A 68 21.52 -22.23 -7.22
CA VAL A 68 21.45 -21.30 -6.08
C VAL A 68 20.11 -21.41 -5.36
N ARG A 69 19.00 -21.48 -6.11
CA ARG A 69 17.66 -21.69 -5.52
C ARG A 69 17.60 -22.99 -4.72
N ARG A 70 18.15 -24.09 -5.25
CA ARG A 70 18.15 -25.40 -4.61
C ARG A 70 18.96 -25.39 -3.32
N GLU A 71 20.13 -24.75 -3.34
CA GLU A 71 20.99 -24.60 -2.18
C GLU A 71 20.31 -23.79 -1.07
N LEU A 72 19.75 -22.63 -1.42
CA LEU A 72 19.01 -21.78 -0.48
C LEU A 72 17.84 -22.52 0.17
N LEU A 73 17.03 -23.25 -0.61
CA LEU A 73 15.93 -24.04 -0.09
C LEU A 73 16.41 -25.19 0.82
N GLY A 74 17.53 -25.82 0.48
CA GLY A 74 18.16 -26.85 1.32
C GLY A 74 18.63 -26.30 2.67
N ALA A 75 19.32 -25.16 2.66
CA ALA A 75 19.76 -24.48 3.87
C ALA A 75 18.58 -24.04 4.74
N TYR A 76 17.54 -23.45 4.12
CA TYR A 76 16.32 -23.01 4.80
C TYR A 76 15.59 -24.17 5.49
N ARG A 77 15.45 -25.32 4.81
CA ARG A 77 14.86 -26.54 5.40
C ARG A 77 15.66 -27.04 6.60
N LYS A 78 16.99 -27.11 6.49
CA LYS A 78 17.88 -27.51 7.61
C LYS A 78 17.69 -26.58 8.81
N MET A 79 17.65 -25.26 8.58
CA MET A 79 17.41 -24.26 9.62
C MET A 79 16.04 -24.44 10.28
N LEU A 80 14.97 -24.64 9.50
CA LEU A 80 13.63 -24.88 10.05
C LEU A 80 13.58 -26.17 10.88
N SER A 81 14.19 -27.26 10.42
CA SER A 81 14.28 -28.51 11.20
C SER A 81 15.13 -28.35 12.46
N ALA A 82 16.17 -27.52 12.44
CA ALA A 82 16.94 -27.21 13.64
C ALA A 82 16.15 -26.35 14.64
N ARG A 83 15.38 -25.37 14.17
CA ARG A 83 14.50 -24.54 15.00
C ARG A 83 13.32 -25.32 15.57
N GLY A 84 12.68 -26.18 14.78
CA GLY A 84 11.61 -27.07 15.26
C GLY A 84 12.10 -28.06 16.31
N ARG A 85 13.36 -28.52 16.22
CA ARG A 85 14.02 -29.31 17.26
C ARG A 85 14.40 -28.50 18.50
N ALA A 86 14.66 -27.19 18.35
CA ALA A 86 14.97 -26.28 19.45
C ALA A 86 13.73 -25.73 20.18
N SER A 87 12.55 -25.75 19.54
CA SER A 87 11.28 -25.31 20.13
C SER A 87 10.39 -26.45 20.65
N GLY A 88 10.89 -27.69 20.66
CA GLY A 88 10.24 -28.83 21.31
C GLY A 88 10.70 -28.98 22.76
N LEU A 89 10.16 -28.14 23.64
CA LEU A 89 10.09 -28.33 25.10
C LEU A 89 8.66 -28.05 25.54
#